data_AF-A0A9Q1CP47-F1
#
_entry.id   AF-A0A9Q1CP47-F1
#
_cell.length_a   1.000
_cell.length_b   1.000
_cell.length_c   1.000
_cell.angle_alpha   90.00
_cell.angle_beta   90.00
_cell.angle_gamma   90.00
#
_symmetry.space_group_name_H-M   'P 1'
#
loop_
_entity.id
_entity.type
_entity.pdbx_description
1 polymer ?
#
loop_
_entity_poly.entity_id
_entity_poly.type
_entity_poly.pdbx_seq_one_letter_code
_entity_poly.pdbx_strand_id
1 'polypeptide(L)'
;MPLKHDVSSSLKQNLSCMKQDNISLIVQNDKQILKVGENVLSASNSARKGERARQKIRSLGKTLEKARQINPNIKEASDLVKPESFDTVVHCARALSGYNNDSEAHHAFSSALRVGHATLDLAIGCKVFLRPQSTTRQGSRSR
;
A
#
# COMPACT_ATOMS: atom_id res chain seq x y z
N MET A 1 -6.38 19.82 8.51
CA MET A 1 -7.42 18.92 7.95
C MET A 1 -7.68 17.80 8.96
N PRO A 2 -8.94 17.49 9.29
CA PRO A 2 -9.26 16.44 10.25
C PRO A 2 -9.04 15.04 9.63
N LEU A 3 -8.42 14.15 10.39
CA LEU A 3 -8.22 12.73 10.00
C LEU A 3 -9.52 11.97 10.18
N LYS A 4 -9.86 11.09 9.22
CA LYS A 4 -11.06 10.23 9.33
C LYS A 4 -10.90 9.06 10.29
N HIS A 5 -9.66 8.70 10.61
CA HIS A 5 -9.32 7.56 11.46
C HIS A 5 -8.42 8.02 12.59
N ASP A 6 -8.61 7.44 13.77
CA ASP A 6 -7.67 7.65 14.85
C ASP A 6 -6.35 6.93 14.54
N VAL A 7 -5.27 7.65 14.76
CA VAL A 7 -3.90 7.19 14.49
C VAL A 7 -2.98 7.70 15.58
N SER A 8 -1.89 6.98 15.80
CA SER A 8 -0.88 7.35 16.80
C SER A 8 -0.34 8.77 16.61
N SER A 9 0.02 9.44 17.72
CA SER A 9 0.60 10.78 17.72
C SER A 9 1.85 10.89 16.83
N SER A 10 2.66 9.82 16.80
CA SER A 10 3.84 9.73 15.94
C SER A 10 3.48 9.74 14.45
N LEU A 11 2.42 9.03 14.04
CA LEU A 11 1.96 9.07 12.66
C LEU A 11 1.34 10.44 12.32
N LYS A 12 0.57 11.05 13.22
CA LYS A 12 0.01 12.41 13.04
C LYS A 12 1.13 13.43 12.73
N GLN A 13 2.23 13.38 13.49
CA GLN A 13 3.40 14.24 13.24
C GLN A 13 4.06 13.96 11.89
N ASN A 14 4.18 12.70 11.48
CA ASN A 14 4.76 12.37 10.17
C ASN A 14 3.88 12.83 9.00
N LEU A 15 2.55 12.75 9.16
CA LEU A 15 1.59 13.23 8.16
C LEU A 15 1.62 14.76 8.03
N SER A 16 1.82 15.51 9.13
CA SER A 16 1.92 16.97 9.06
C SER A 16 3.20 17.44 8.37
N CYS A 17 4.30 16.68 8.46
CA CYS A 17 5.54 16.95 7.74
C CYS A 17 5.49 16.60 6.23
N MET A 18 4.42 15.99 5.73
CA MET A 18 4.27 15.72 4.30
C MET A 18 3.82 16.97 3.54
N LYS A 19 4.15 17.05 2.25
CA LYS A 19 3.54 18.03 1.36
C LYS A 19 2.02 17.85 1.35
N GLN A 20 1.28 18.90 1.65
CA GLN A 20 -0.19 18.87 1.71
C GLN A 20 -0.77 19.03 0.30
N ASP A 21 -0.89 17.92 -0.42
CA ASP A 21 -1.47 17.83 -1.76
C ASP A 21 -2.51 16.70 -1.85
N ASN A 22 -3.04 16.46 -3.06
CA ASN A 22 -4.07 15.44 -3.29
C ASN A 22 -3.66 14.06 -2.77
N ILE A 23 -2.38 13.70 -2.87
CA ILE A 23 -1.87 12.44 -2.33
C ILE A 23 -2.03 12.39 -0.82
N SER A 24 -1.72 13.47 -0.11
CA SER A 24 -1.91 13.54 1.35
C SER A 24 -3.39 13.41 1.73
N LEU A 25 -4.31 13.93 0.91
CA LEU A 25 -5.74 13.72 1.10
C LEU A 25 -6.14 12.25 0.92
N ILE A 26 -5.62 11.57 -0.11
CA ILE A 26 -5.86 10.14 -0.34
C ILE A 26 -5.35 9.32 0.85
N VAL A 27 -4.12 9.59 1.30
CA VAL A 27 -3.49 8.89 2.44
C VAL A 27 -4.28 9.08 3.72
N GLN A 28 -4.68 10.32 4.05
CA GLN A 28 -5.41 10.63 5.29
C GLN A 28 -6.81 10.02 5.34
N ASN A 29 -7.38 9.68 4.17
CA ASN A 29 -8.69 9.08 4.03
C ASN A 29 -8.67 7.54 3.96
N ASP A 30 -7.49 6.91 3.86
CA ASP A 30 -7.37 5.47 3.67
C ASP A 30 -6.81 4.78 4.91
N LYS A 31 -7.66 4.00 5.58
CA LYS A 31 -7.33 3.29 6.82
C LYS A 31 -6.15 2.33 6.65
N GLN A 32 -6.04 1.62 5.53
CA GLN A 32 -5.01 0.60 5.33
C GLN A 32 -3.65 1.25 5.07
N ILE A 33 -3.62 2.35 4.32
CA ILE A 33 -2.39 3.13 4.12
C ILE A 33 -1.89 3.69 5.47
N LEU A 34 -2.79 4.25 6.28
CA LEU A 34 -2.43 4.73 7.62
C LEU A 34 -1.86 3.59 8.48
N LYS A 35 -2.45 2.40 8.41
CA LYS A 35 -1.96 1.24 9.17
C LYS A 35 -0.56 0.81 8.75
N VAL A 36 -0.25 0.84 7.45
CA VAL A 36 1.11 0.59 6.95
C VAL A 36 2.09 1.61 7.54
N GLY A 37 1.70 2.89 7.59
CA GLY A 37 2.50 3.94 8.21
C GLY A 37 2.81 3.66 9.68
N GLU A 38 1.82 3.26 10.46
CA GLU A 38 2.01 2.88 11.87
C GLU A 38 2.96 1.69 12.01
N ASN A 39 2.76 0.64 11.21
CA ASN A 39 3.58 -0.57 11.26
C ASN A 39 5.05 -0.26 10.97
N VAL A 40 5.35 0.62 10.01
CA VAL A 40 6.73 1.04 9.72
C VAL A 40 7.35 1.82 10.88
N LEU A 41 6.56 2.68 11.55
CA LEU A 41 7.04 3.47 12.69
C LEU A 41 7.27 2.61 13.94
N SER A 42 6.47 1.55 14.14
CA SER A 42 6.61 0.61 15.26
C SER A 42 7.70 -0.44 15.01
N ALA A 43 7.95 -0.85 13.77
CA ALA A 43 8.89 -1.91 13.44
C ALA A 43 10.37 -1.50 13.54
N SER A 44 10.69 -0.20 13.68
CA SER A 44 12.07 0.27 13.70
C SER A 44 12.30 1.37 14.73
N ASN A 45 13.45 1.33 15.40
CA ASN A 45 13.95 2.42 16.24
C ASN A 45 14.90 3.38 15.51
N SER A 46 15.09 3.19 14.20
CA SER A 46 15.96 4.03 13.38
C SER A 46 15.48 5.49 13.35
N ALA A 47 16.42 6.44 13.43
CA ALA A 47 16.12 7.87 13.24
C ALA A 47 15.44 8.16 11.87
N ARG A 48 15.71 7.33 10.86
CA ARG A 48 15.11 7.44 9.52
C ARG A 48 13.72 6.80 9.38
N LYS A 49 13.14 6.24 10.46
CA LYS A 49 11.83 5.55 10.39
C LYS A 49 10.71 6.47 9.90
N GLY A 50 10.71 7.74 10.32
CA GLY A 50 9.72 8.73 9.88
C GLY A 50 9.81 9.01 8.39
N GLU A 51 11.03 9.18 7.86
CA GLU A 51 11.25 9.35 6.43
C GLU A 51 10.78 8.13 5.63
N ARG A 52 11.14 6.91 6.07
CA ARG A 52 10.69 5.66 5.42
C ARG A 52 9.17 5.54 5.43
N ALA A 53 8.52 5.85 6.57
CA ALA A 53 7.08 5.82 6.69
C ALA A 53 6.42 6.79 5.70
N ARG A 54 6.87 8.06 5.66
CA ARG A 54 6.37 9.08 4.74
C ARG A 54 6.55 8.69 3.27
N GLN A 55 7.73 8.18 2.90
CA GLN A 55 7.99 7.72 1.53
C GLN A 55 7.05 6.56 1.15
N LYS A 56 6.82 5.62 2.06
CA LYS A 56 5.99 4.44 1.81
C LYS A 56 4.50 4.77 1.69
N ILE A 57 3.93 5.49 2.66
CA ILE A 57 2.51 5.88 2.61
C ILE A 57 2.21 6.78 1.41
N ARG A 58 3.17 7.63 1.00
CA ARG A 58 3.03 8.46 -0.19
C ARG A 58 3.13 7.68 -1.48
N SER A 59 3.98 6.64 -1.53
CA SER A 59 4.02 5.69 -2.65
C SER A 59 2.69 4.95 -2.80
N LEU A 60 2.09 4.51 -1.69
CA LEU A 60 0.75 3.90 -1.69
C LEU A 60 -0.33 4.88 -2.18
N GLY A 61 -0.32 6.11 -1.69
CA GLY A 61 -1.27 7.13 -2.13
C GLY A 61 -1.20 7.40 -3.64
N LYS A 62 0.00 7.50 -4.21
CA LYS A 62 0.20 7.63 -5.67
C LYS A 62 -0.28 6.39 -6.43
N THR A 63 -0.02 5.21 -5.89
CA THR A 63 -0.45 3.95 -6.51
C THR A 63 -1.97 3.85 -6.53
N LEU A 64 -2.63 4.17 -5.41
CA LEU A 64 -4.09 4.16 -5.31
C LEU A 64 -4.74 5.20 -6.23
N GLU A 65 -4.18 6.40 -6.31
CA GLU A 65 -4.64 7.43 -7.26
C GLU A 65 -4.56 6.91 -8.70
N LYS A 66 -3.42 6.32 -9.09
CA LYS A 66 -3.23 5.82 -10.45
C LYS A 66 -4.11 4.61 -10.73
N ALA A 67 -4.29 3.72 -9.77
CA ALA A 67 -5.12 2.53 -9.88
C ALA A 67 -6.59 2.89 -10.11
N ARG A 68 -7.11 3.91 -9.40
CA ARG A 68 -8.46 4.45 -9.61
C ARG A 68 -8.69 4.99 -11.02
N GLN A 69 -7.65 5.50 -11.68
CA GLN A 69 -7.73 5.98 -13.07
C GLN A 69 -7.79 4.83 -14.08
N ILE A 70 -7.19 3.68 -13.75
CA ILE A 70 -7.10 2.51 -14.64
C ILE A 70 -8.32 1.60 -14.44
N ASN A 71 -8.72 1.37 -13.20
CA ASN A 71 -9.81 0.49 -12.83
C ASN A 71 -10.74 1.20 -11.84
N PRO A 72 -11.94 1.63 -12.29
CA PRO A 72 -12.92 2.32 -11.44
C PRO A 72 -13.44 1.50 -10.25
N ASN A 73 -13.26 0.17 -10.27
CA ASN A 73 -13.68 -0.70 -9.16
C ASN A 73 -12.78 -0.56 -7.93
N ILE A 74 -11.57 -0.01 -8.08
CA ILE A 74 -10.63 0.20 -6.97
C ILE A 74 -11.06 1.44 -6.19
N LYS A 75 -11.46 1.27 -4.93
CA LYS A 75 -11.93 2.36 -4.06
C LYS A 75 -10.96 2.64 -2.94
N GLU A 76 -10.35 1.61 -2.36
CA GLU A 76 -9.46 1.70 -1.21
C GLU A 76 -8.17 0.91 -1.45
N ALA A 77 -7.14 1.16 -0.63
CA ALA A 77 -5.86 0.49 -0.79
C ALA A 77 -5.98 -1.04 -0.63
N SER A 78 -6.90 -1.55 0.20
CA SER A 78 -7.19 -2.99 0.30
C SER A 78 -7.61 -3.62 -1.02
N ASP A 79 -8.15 -2.85 -1.97
CA ASP A 79 -8.48 -3.38 -3.30
C ASP A 79 -7.22 -3.66 -4.14
N LEU A 80 -6.11 -2.97 -3.86
CA LEU A 80 -4.84 -3.16 -4.60
C LEU A 80 -4.18 -4.51 -4.33
N VAL A 81 -4.51 -5.16 -3.21
CA VAL A 81 -3.92 -6.44 -2.81
C VAL A 81 -4.80 -7.63 -3.19
N LYS A 82 -5.94 -7.37 -3.84
CA LYS A 82 -6.80 -8.41 -4.39
C LYS A 82 -6.17 -9.00 -5.66
N PRO A 83 -6.23 -10.32 -5.87
CA PRO A 83 -5.67 -10.95 -7.07
C PRO A 83 -6.17 -10.34 -8.38
N GLU A 84 -7.44 -9.94 -8.43
CA GLU A 84 -8.09 -9.33 -9.59
C GLU A 84 -7.51 -7.95 -9.96
N SER A 85 -6.83 -7.30 -9.01
CA SER A 85 -6.19 -6.01 -9.20
C SER A 85 -4.72 -6.13 -9.61
N PHE A 86 -4.15 -7.33 -9.70
CA PHE A 86 -2.72 -7.54 -9.94
C PHE A 86 -2.23 -6.82 -11.20
N ASP A 87 -2.90 -7.01 -12.33
CA ASP A 87 -2.55 -6.36 -13.59
C ASP A 87 -2.64 -4.84 -13.48
N THR A 88 -3.64 -4.33 -12.75
CA THR A 88 -3.77 -2.90 -12.49
C THR A 88 -2.58 -2.36 -11.71
N VAL A 89 -2.12 -3.08 -10.68
CA VAL A 89 -0.94 -2.68 -9.89
C VAL A 89 0.34 -2.74 -10.73
N VAL A 90 0.51 -3.74 -11.59
CA VAL A 90 1.64 -3.81 -12.53
C VAL A 90 1.62 -2.61 -13.48
N HIS A 91 0.45 -2.24 -14.01
CA HIS A 91 0.30 -1.05 -14.85
C HIS A 91 0.62 0.23 -14.08
N CYS A 92 0.21 0.35 -12.81
CA CYS A 92 0.60 1.46 -11.95
C CYS A 92 2.11 1.53 -11.76
N ALA A 93 2.78 0.39 -11.52
CA ALA A 93 4.22 0.35 -11.33
C ALA A 93 4.98 0.81 -12.58
N ARG A 94 4.54 0.37 -13.77
CA ARG A 94 5.06 0.83 -15.07
C ARG A 94 4.86 2.34 -15.24
N ALA A 95 3.66 2.83 -15.01
CA ALA A 95 3.36 4.26 -15.14
C ALA A 95 4.17 5.13 -14.18
N LEU A 96 4.29 4.73 -12.90
CA LEU A 96 5.00 5.50 -11.86
C LEU A 96 6.53 5.46 -12.01
N SER A 97 7.06 4.47 -12.73
CA SER A 97 8.49 4.36 -13.03
C SER A 97 8.89 5.01 -14.35
N GLY A 98 7.93 5.57 -15.10
CA GLY A 98 8.17 6.10 -16.44
C GLY A 98 8.63 5.00 -17.40
N TYR A 99 7.97 3.84 -17.35
CA TYR A 99 8.22 2.77 -18.31
C TYR A 99 7.87 3.24 -19.72
N ASN A 100 8.82 3.12 -20.63
CA ASN A 100 8.62 3.37 -22.05
C ASN A 100 8.41 2.04 -22.77
N ASN A 101 7.27 1.88 -23.45
CA ASN A 101 6.97 0.67 -24.22
C ASN A 101 7.88 0.52 -25.45
N ASP A 102 8.35 1.62 -26.04
CA ASP A 102 9.16 1.56 -27.28
C ASP A 102 10.59 1.08 -27.01
N SER A 103 11.13 1.42 -25.84
CA SER A 103 12.49 1.06 -25.43
C SER A 103 12.53 -0.05 -24.38
N GLU A 104 11.37 -0.61 -23.99
CA GLU A 104 11.16 -1.56 -22.90
C GLU A 104 11.91 -1.23 -21.59
N ALA A 105 12.10 0.06 -21.31
CA ALA A 105 12.98 0.54 -20.25
C ALA A 105 12.23 1.41 -19.24
N HIS A 106 12.65 1.34 -17.98
CA HIS A 106 12.14 2.21 -16.91
C HIS A 106 13.04 3.42 -16.75
N HIS A 107 12.46 4.63 -16.79
CA HIS A 107 13.19 5.84 -16.43
C HIS A 107 13.70 5.80 -14.97
N ALA A 108 12.91 5.24 -14.05
CA ALA A 108 13.29 5.07 -12.65
C ALA A 108 12.83 3.71 -12.11
N PHE A 109 13.66 2.66 -12.28
CA PHE A 109 13.38 1.31 -11.79
C PHE A 109 13.11 1.27 -10.27
N SER A 110 13.80 2.11 -9.49
CA SER A 110 13.60 2.22 -8.04
C SER A 110 12.17 2.61 -7.65
N SER A 111 11.43 3.30 -8.53
CA SER A 111 10.02 3.62 -8.31
C SER A 111 9.11 2.42 -8.48
N ALA A 112 9.37 1.55 -9.48
CA ALA A 112 8.64 0.30 -9.64
C ALA A 112 8.86 -0.62 -8.43
N LEU A 113 10.10 -0.73 -7.96
CA LEU A 113 10.43 -1.50 -6.76
C LEU A 113 9.70 -0.95 -5.53
N ARG A 114 9.64 0.38 -5.38
CA ARG A 114 8.94 1.03 -4.26
C ARG A 114 7.44 0.70 -4.26
N VAL A 115 6.80 0.62 -5.43
CA VAL A 115 5.40 0.19 -5.55
C VAL A 115 5.26 -1.26 -5.07
N GLY A 116 6.09 -2.17 -5.57
CA GLY A 116 6.05 -3.59 -5.16
C GLY A 116 6.21 -3.79 -3.66
N HIS A 117 7.23 -3.18 -3.04
CA HIS A 117 7.43 -3.27 -1.59
C HIS A 117 6.27 -2.65 -0.79
N ALA A 118 5.76 -1.50 -1.24
CA ALA A 118 4.65 -0.85 -0.55
C ALA A 118 3.36 -1.69 -0.60
N THR A 119 3.06 -2.32 -1.74
CA THR A 119 1.92 -3.22 -1.90
C THR A 119 2.09 -4.50 -1.07
N LEU A 120 3.32 -5.00 -0.92
CA LEU A 120 3.61 -6.14 -0.04
C LEU A 120 3.30 -5.81 1.44
N ASP A 121 3.77 -4.66 1.94
CA ASP A 121 3.47 -4.25 3.32
C ASP A 121 1.97 -4.04 3.54
N LEU A 122 1.27 -3.55 2.52
CA LEU A 122 -0.17 -3.41 2.52
C LEU A 122 -0.87 -4.78 2.60
N ALA A 123 -0.40 -5.78 1.85
CA ALA A 123 -0.96 -7.13 1.90
C ALA A 123 -0.75 -7.79 3.28
N ILE A 124 0.42 -7.59 3.88
CA ILE A 124 0.72 -8.02 5.26
C ILE A 124 -0.22 -7.31 6.25
N GLY A 125 -0.39 -6.00 6.12
CA GLY A 125 -1.28 -5.21 6.96
C GLY A 125 -2.76 -5.61 6.86
N CYS A 126 -3.22 -5.95 5.65
CA CYS A 126 -4.59 -6.39 5.41
C CYS A 126 -4.84 -7.86 5.82
N LYS A 127 -3.79 -8.62 6.19
CA LYS A 127 -3.86 -10.07 6.49
C LYS A 127 -4.51 -10.89 5.35
N VAL A 128 -4.47 -10.41 4.11
CA VAL A 128 -5.21 -10.99 2.98
C VAL A 128 -4.68 -12.38 2.59
N PHE A 129 -3.49 -12.75 3.05
CA PHE A 129 -2.85 -14.03 2.73
C PHE A 129 -2.60 -14.98 3.91
N LEU A 130 -3.14 -14.71 5.11
CA LEU A 130 -2.97 -15.58 6.29
C LEU A 130 -4.30 -16.14 6.83
N ARG A 131 -5.22 -16.55 5.94
CA ARG A 131 -6.18 -17.59 6.35
C ARG A 131 -5.52 -18.94 6.05
N PRO A 132 -5.12 -19.73 7.06
CA PRO A 132 -4.95 -21.15 6.82
C PRO A 132 -6.28 -21.66 6.29
N GLN A 133 -6.26 -22.25 5.09
CA GLN A 133 -7.37 -23.07 4.63
C GLN A 133 -7.55 -24.14 5.72
N SER A 134 -8.66 -24.06 6.45
CA SER A 134 -9.04 -25.11 7.38
C SER A 134 -9.30 -26.33 6.52
N THR A 135 -8.31 -27.23 6.45
CA THR A 135 -8.52 -28.56 5.95
C THR A 135 -9.48 -29.23 6.92
N THR A 136 -10.77 -29.22 6.57
CA THR A 136 -11.76 -30.11 7.15
C THR A 136 -11.35 -31.54 6.80
N ARG A 137 -10.44 -32.13 7.58
CA ARG A 137 -10.29 -33.57 7.65
C ARG A 137 -11.49 -34.07 8.44
N GLN A 138 -12.54 -34.40 7.72
CA GLN A 138 -13.64 -35.23 8.20
C GLN A 138 -13.01 -36.50 8.81
N GLY A 139 -13.07 -36.61 10.13
CA GLY A 139 -12.75 -37.83 10.82
C GLY A 139 -13.80 -38.87 10.50
N SER A 140 -13.50 -39.77 9.57
CA SER A 140 -14.22 -41.02 9.41
C SER A 140 -13.85 -41.94 10.58
N ARG A 141 -14.62 -41.84 11.66
CA ARG A 141 -14.86 -42.97 12.56
C ARG A 141 -15.69 -43.99 11.78
N SER A 142 -15.14 -45.18 11.56
CA SER A 142 -15.93 -46.38 11.31
C SER A 142 -15.33 -47.49 12.15
N ARG A 143 -16.22 -48.08 12.95
CA ARG A 143 -16.00 -49.25 13.81
C ARG A 143 -15.79 -50.52 12.99
#